data_AF-A0A146KDD7-F1
#
_entry.id   AF-A0A146KDD7-F1
#
_cell.length_a   1.000
_cell.length_b   1.000
_cell.length_c   1.000
_cell.angle_alpha   90.00
_cell.angle_beta   90.00
_cell.angle_gamma   90.00
#
_symmetry.space_group_name_H-M   'P 1'
#
loop_
_entity.id
_entity.type
_entity.pdbx_description
1 polymer ?
#
loop_
_entity_poly.entity_id
_entity_poly.type
_entity_poly.pdbx_seq_one_letter_code
_entity_poly.pdbx_strand_id
1 'polypeptide(L)'
;PLFASMTQQDAHEFIITFLEDIHKEMASVKGQYTEVVYKDDESPLEVYPKFISAIRGFQTSPLQDKLQFTLLNTYQCQCCQNTKFSFQIEQQLVLDLQFLEDLEQETEKTFQQYSFFKVQTQNQKKSTLQKCIDQFFKTQKIEKFCTKCKMETE
;
A
#
# COMPACT_ATOMS: atom_id res chain seq x y z
N PRO A 1 10.14 21.29 14.79
CA PRO A 1 10.63 22.51 14.10
C PRO A 1 9.79 22.91 12.89
N LEU A 2 9.44 21.96 12.01
CA LEU A 2 8.72 22.19 10.75
C LEU A 2 7.46 23.06 10.91
N PHE A 3 6.55 22.65 11.79
CA PHE A 3 5.26 23.34 12.03
C PHE A 3 5.33 24.50 13.05
N ALA A 4 6.48 25.18 13.17
CA ALA A 4 6.66 26.29 14.13
C ALA A 4 6.38 27.68 13.53
N SER A 5 6.05 27.79 12.24
CA SER A 5 5.68 29.04 11.57
C SER A 5 4.18 29.32 11.64
N MET A 6 3.81 30.59 11.45
CA MET A 6 2.41 31.04 11.33
C MET A 6 1.84 30.91 9.90
N THR A 7 2.48 30.10 9.05
CA THR A 7 2.04 29.84 7.67
C THR A 7 1.10 28.64 7.62
N GLN A 8 0.20 28.60 6.63
CA GLN A 8 -0.58 27.40 6.33
C GLN A 8 0.35 26.20 6.06
N GLN A 9 -0.11 25.00 6.40
CA GLN A 9 0.62 23.73 6.35
C GLN A 9 -0.28 22.67 5.71
N ASP A 10 0.30 21.57 5.21
CA ASP A 10 -0.47 20.38 4.90
C ASP A 10 -0.86 19.64 6.19
N ALA A 11 -2.16 19.41 6.38
CA ALA A 11 -2.69 18.66 7.52
C ALA A 11 -2.29 17.18 7.47
N HIS A 12 -2.08 16.60 6.28
CA HIS A 12 -1.63 15.23 6.08
C HIS A 12 -0.16 15.07 6.52
N GLU A 13 0.74 15.96 6.10
CA GLU A 13 2.14 16.00 6.55
C GLU A 13 2.25 16.18 8.08
N PHE A 14 1.42 17.06 8.66
CA PHE A 14 1.31 17.22 10.11
C PHE A 14 0.88 15.93 10.81
N ILE A 15 -0.17 15.25 10.32
CA ILE A 15 -0.68 14.01 10.93
C ILE A 15 0.37 12.89 10.87
N ILE A 16 1.05 12.70 9.75
CA ILE A 16 2.12 11.67 9.62
C ILE A 16 3.22 11.93 10.66
N THR A 17 3.74 13.16 10.71
CA THR A 17 4.84 13.54 11.60
C THR A 17 4.44 13.36 13.08
N PHE A 18 3.21 13.74 13.43
CA PHE A 18 2.67 13.61 14.79
C PHE A 18 2.46 12.15 15.20
N LEU A 19 1.96 11.29 14.30
CA LEU A 19 1.82 9.85 14.53
C LEU A 19 3.18 9.15 14.67
N GLU A 20 4.17 9.56 13.88
CA GLU A 20 5.55 9.10 14.03
C GLU A 20 6.13 9.45 15.40
N ASP A 21 5.97 10.69 15.85
CA ASP A 21 6.56 11.14 17.12
C ASP A 21 5.89 10.48 18.33
N ILE A 22 4.55 10.33 18.32
CA ILE A 22 3.85 9.49 19.32
C ILE A 22 4.34 8.04 19.25
N HIS A 23 4.57 7.47 18.05
CA HIS A 23 5.12 6.12 17.95
C HIS A 23 6.51 6.03 18.58
N LYS A 24 7.41 7.00 18.34
CA LYS A 24 8.77 7.06 18.91
C LYS A 24 8.74 7.16 20.44
N GLU A 25 7.78 7.88 21.02
CA GLU A 25 7.56 7.96 22.47
C GLU A 25 6.94 6.68 23.07
N MET A 26 5.98 6.05 22.36
CA MET A 26 5.30 4.84 22.82
C MET A 26 6.08 3.53 22.55
N ALA A 27 7.18 3.57 21.81
CA ALA A 27 7.94 2.38 21.41
C ALA A 27 8.74 1.81 22.59
N SER A 28 8.27 0.68 23.13
CA SER A 28 8.86 0.02 24.31
C SER A 28 10.12 -0.79 24.01
N VAL A 29 10.39 -1.11 22.74
CA VAL A 29 11.51 -1.94 22.29
C VAL A 29 12.25 -1.26 21.16
N LYS A 30 13.58 -1.14 21.29
CA LYS A 30 14.52 -0.79 20.22
C LYS A 30 15.34 -2.03 19.87
N GLY A 31 14.75 -2.92 19.08
CA GLY A 31 15.38 -4.11 18.56
C GLY A 31 16.37 -3.78 17.44
N GLN A 32 17.11 -4.79 17.01
CA GLN A 32 18.03 -4.67 15.87
C GLN A 32 17.31 -5.07 14.57
N TYR A 33 17.59 -4.35 13.50
CA TYR A 33 17.04 -4.69 12.18
C TYR A 33 17.52 -6.09 11.79
N THR A 34 16.57 -6.96 11.43
CA THR A 34 16.84 -8.32 10.94
C THR A 34 16.34 -8.40 9.50
N GLU A 35 17.25 -8.61 8.55
CA GLU A 35 16.90 -8.81 7.15
C GLU A 35 16.08 -10.10 6.99
N VAL A 36 14.90 -10.01 6.40
CA VAL A 36 14.03 -11.17 6.18
C VAL A 36 14.30 -11.73 4.79
N VAL A 37 15.30 -12.61 4.71
CA VAL A 37 15.68 -13.27 3.46
C VAL A 37 14.65 -14.35 3.09
N TYR A 38 14.10 -14.24 1.89
CA TYR A 38 13.15 -15.19 1.30
C TYR A 38 13.84 -16.01 0.22
N LYS A 39 13.38 -17.24 -0.01
CA LYS A 39 13.77 -18.00 -1.20
C LYS A 39 12.89 -17.64 -2.41
N ASP A 40 13.40 -17.89 -3.60
CA ASP A 40 12.67 -17.67 -4.88
C ASP A 40 11.46 -18.62 -5.08
N ASP A 41 11.30 -19.66 -4.24
CA ASP A 41 10.24 -20.67 -4.30
C ASP A 41 9.15 -20.56 -3.21
N GLU A 42 9.32 -19.72 -2.18
CA GLU A 42 8.33 -19.57 -1.10
C GLU A 42 7.15 -18.66 -1.50
N SER A 43 5.92 -19.03 -1.13
CA SER A 43 4.74 -18.21 -1.44
C SER A 43 4.55 -17.05 -0.45
N PRO A 44 3.86 -15.94 -0.85
CA PRO A 44 3.59 -14.83 0.06
C PRO A 44 2.88 -15.25 1.36
N LEU A 45 2.00 -16.26 1.32
CA LEU A 45 1.24 -16.72 2.48
C LEU A 45 2.12 -17.44 3.52
N GLU A 46 3.16 -18.15 3.07
CA GLU A 46 4.12 -18.84 3.95
C GLU A 46 5.16 -17.87 4.53
N VAL A 47 5.45 -16.79 3.79
CA VAL A 47 6.45 -15.79 4.15
C VAL A 47 5.89 -14.70 5.06
N TYR A 48 4.64 -14.27 4.85
CA TYR A 48 4.02 -13.16 5.59
C TYR A 48 4.12 -13.28 7.13
N PRO A 49 3.92 -14.46 7.77
CA PRO A 49 4.13 -14.61 9.21
C PRO A 49 5.57 -14.34 9.67
N LYS A 50 6.57 -14.69 8.84
CA LYS A 50 7.99 -14.45 9.11
C LYS A 50 8.30 -12.95 9.06
N PHE A 51 7.79 -12.28 8.02
CA PHE A 51 7.90 -10.84 7.84
C PHE A 51 7.32 -10.08 9.04
N ILE A 52 6.04 -10.33 9.39
CA ILE A 52 5.39 -9.67 10.53
C ILE A 52 6.10 -9.95 11.85
N SER A 53 6.65 -11.16 12.05
CA SER A 53 7.43 -11.49 13.25
C SER A 53 8.72 -10.66 13.35
N ALA A 54 9.50 -10.57 12.27
CA ALA A 54 10.75 -9.80 12.25
C ALA A 54 10.52 -8.30 12.43
N ILE A 55 9.47 -7.76 11.78
CA ILE A 55 9.04 -6.36 11.94
C ILE A 55 8.64 -6.07 13.39
N ARG A 56 7.86 -6.96 14.02
CA ARG A 56 7.48 -6.83 15.44
C ARG A 56 8.67 -6.89 16.39
N GLY A 57 9.74 -7.59 16.01
CA GLY A 57 11.00 -7.63 16.74
C GLY A 57 11.88 -6.39 16.61
N PHE A 58 11.62 -5.50 15.63
CA PHE A 58 12.43 -4.28 15.43
C PHE A 58 11.97 -3.13 16.31
N GLN A 59 10.81 -2.54 16.02
CA GLN A 59 10.25 -1.44 16.80
C GLN A 59 8.74 -1.45 16.61
N THR A 60 7.99 -1.49 17.73
CA THR A 60 6.52 -1.51 17.74
C THR A 60 5.97 -0.59 18.83
N SER A 61 4.74 -0.12 18.64
CA SER A 61 3.97 0.50 19.71
C SER A 61 2.47 0.20 19.56
N PRO A 62 1.67 0.33 20.64
CA PRO A 62 0.21 0.14 20.58
C PRO A 62 -0.54 1.09 19.63
N LEU A 63 0.13 2.12 19.09
CA LEU A 63 -0.37 2.96 18.01
C LEU A 63 -0.20 2.27 16.65
N GLN A 64 1.00 1.72 16.39
CA GLN A 64 1.29 0.98 15.16
C GLN A 64 0.43 -0.28 15.04
N ASP A 65 0.27 -1.08 16.10
CA ASP A 65 -0.61 -2.28 16.09
C ASP A 65 -2.10 -1.97 15.77
N LYS A 66 -2.51 -0.69 15.76
CA LYS A 66 -3.86 -0.24 15.41
C LYS A 66 -3.98 0.44 14.05
N LEU A 67 -2.91 1.09 13.57
CA LEU A 67 -2.92 1.88 12.34
C LEU A 67 -2.18 1.20 11.17
N GLN A 68 -1.20 0.34 11.47
CA GLN A 68 -0.44 -0.32 10.42
C GLN A 68 -1.19 -1.48 9.78
N PHE A 69 -1.07 -1.55 8.46
CA PHE A 69 -1.43 -2.69 7.64
C PHE A 69 -0.26 -3.02 6.71
N THR A 70 -0.38 -4.09 5.93
CA THR A 70 0.67 -4.50 4.98
C THR A 70 0.07 -4.69 3.59
N LEU A 71 0.68 -4.03 2.61
CA LEU A 71 0.43 -4.24 1.20
C LEU A 71 1.34 -5.36 0.67
N LEU A 72 0.77 -6.22 -0.17
CA LEU A 72 1.51 -7.23 -0.93
C LEU A 72 1.70 -6.73 -2.36
N ASN A 73 2.89 -6.24 -2.66
CA ASN A 73 3.25 -5.84 -4.02
C ASN A 73 3.70 -7.07 -4.80
N THR A 74 3.13 -7.29 -5.98
CA THR A 74 3.52 -8.39 -6.89
C THR A 74 4.08 -7.81 -8.18
N TYR A 75 5.23 -8.30 -8.63
CA TYR A 75 5.97 -7.82 -9.78
C TYR A 75 6.19 -8.96 -10.77
N GLN A 76 5.75 -8.82 -12.02
CA GLN A 76 5.90 -9.82 -13.07
C GLN A 76 6.73 -9.24 -14.23
N CYS A 77 7.87 -9.86 -14.54
CA CYS A 77 8.71 -9.43 -15.66
C CYS A 77 8.04 -9.77 -17.00
N GLN A 78 7.78 -8.76 -17.85
CA GLN A 78 7.14 -8.95 -19.16
C GLN A 78 7.98 -9.80 -20.13
N CYS A 79 9.31 -9.86 -19.96
CA CYS A 79 10.21 -10.63 -20.83
C CYS A 79 10.28 -12.13 -20.47
N CYS A 80 10.55 -12.46 -19.20
CA CYS A 80 10.74 -13.85 -18.76
C CYS A 80 9.57 -14.44 -17.97
N GLN A 81 8.48 -13.68 -17.77
CA GLN A 81 7.30 -14.05 -16.97
C GLN A 81 7.60 -14.40 -15.50
N ASN A 82 8.82 -14.13 -15.01
CA ASN A 82 9.15 -14.38 -13.62
C ASN A 82 8.44 -13.40 -12.69
N THR A 83 7.61 -13.95 -11.80
CA THR A 83 7.01 -13.21 -10.68
C THR A 83 7.97 -13.10 -9.49
N LYS A 84 7.95 -11.96 -8.80
CA LYS A 84 8.46 -11.74 -7.44
C LYS A 84 7.44 -10.95 -6.64
N PHE A 85 7.62 -10.86 -5.32
CA PHE A 85 6.77 -10.05 -4.45
C PHE A 85 7.59 -9.32 -3.39
N SER A 86 6.97 -8.31 -2.76
CA SER A 86 7.48 -7.70 -1.53
C SER A 86 6.32 -7.29 -0.63
N PHE A 87 6.59 -7.22 0.68
CA PHE A 87 5.68 -6.62 1.65
C PHE A 87 6.07 -5.17 1.90
N GLN A 88 5.08 -4.30 2.02
CA GLN A 88 5.24 -2.88 2.32
C GLN A 88 4.28 -2.53 3.47
N ILE A 89 4.81 -1.95 4.55
CA ILE A 89 4.01 -1.56 5.70
C ILE A 89 3.55 -0.13 5.51
N GLU A 90 2.25 0.09 5.66
CA GLU A 90 1.62 1.38 5.50
C GLU A 90 0.80 1.73 6.75
N GLN A 91 0.64 3.02 7.00
CA GLN A 91 -0.27 3.56 8.04
C GLN A 91 -1.52 4.22 7.41
N GLN A 92 -1.53 4.42 6.09
CA GLN A 92 -2.52 5.19 5.36
C GLN A 92 -2.51 4.83 3.87
N LEU A 93 -3.57 5.19 3.14
CA LEU A 93 -3.61 5.11 1.68
C LEU A 93 -3.75 6.52 1.11
N VAL A 94 -2.78 6.98 0.33
CA VAL A 94 -2.91 8.17 -0.51
C VAL A 94 -3.61 7.75 -1.80
N LEU A 95 -4.72 8.41 -2.14
CA LEU A 95 -5.64 7.96 -3.19
C LEU A 95 -5.83 9.05 -4.26
N ASP A 96 -5.24 8.84 -5.43
CA ASP A 96 -5.31 9.78 -6.55
C ASP A 96 -6.74 9.99 -7.06
N LEU A 97 -7.06 11.26 -7.34
CA LEU A 97 -8.36 11.68 -7.88
C LEU A 97 -8.37 11.85 -9.41
N GLN A 98 -7.25 11.63 -10.10
CA GLN A 98 -7.03 11.98 -11.51
C GLN A 98 -8.12 11.46 -12.47
N PHE A 99 -8.67 10.27 -12.21
CA PHE A 99 -9.77 9.68 -13.00
C PHE A 99 -11.08 10.48 -12.98
N LEU A 100 -11.22 11.51 -12.11
CA LEU A 100 -12.38 12.40 -12.07
C LEU A 100 -12.40 13.41 -13.23
N GLU A 101 -11.24 13.75 -13.79
CA GLU A 101 -11.14 14.72 -14.88
C GLU A 101 -11.62 14.11 -16.22
N ASP A 102 -11.45 12.79 -16.40
CA ASP A 102 -11.96 12.03 -17.56
C ASP A 102 -13.50 11.79 -17.52
N LEU A 103 -14.18 12.09 -16.40
CA LEU A 103 -15.51 11.55 -16.10
C LEU A 103 -16.71 12.35 -16.63
N GLU A 104 -16.49 13.35 -17.47
CA GLU A 104 -17.58 14.08 -18.15
C GLU A 104 -18.21 13.29 -19.32
N GLN A 105 -17.61 12.17 -19.76
CA GLN A 105 -18.06 11.47 -20.98
C GLN A 105 -18.59 10.03 -20.77
N GLU A 106 -19.77 9.81 -21.38
CA GLU A 106 -20.42 8.54 -21.77
C GLU A 106 -21.04 7.60 -20.70
N THR A 107 -21.85 6.65 -21.20
CA THR A 107 -23.04 6.13 -20.50
C THR A 107 -23.38 4.66 -20.76
N GLU A 108 -23.96 4.04 -19.71
CA GLU A 108 -24.96 2.95 -19.74
C GLU A 108 -24.58 1.45 -19.86
N LYS A 109 -25.51 0.62 -19.31
CA LYS A 109 -25.78 -0.83 -19.51
C LYS A 109 -24.93 -1.91 -18.79
N THR A 110 -25.43 -2.30 -17.60
CA THR A 110 -25.75 -3.68 -17.08
C THR A 110 -25.14 -4.92 -17.78
N PHE A 111 -24.65 -5.99 -17.10
CA PHE A 111 -25.30 -6.78 -16.01
C PHE A 111 -24.31 -7.54 -15.07
N GLN A 112 -24.72 -7.71 -13.79
CA GLN A 112 -24.47 -8.77 -12.76
C GLN A 112 -23.36 -9.85 -12.91
N GLN A 113 -22.75 -10.45 -11.86
CA GLN A 113 -22.54 -10.24 -10.38
C GLN A 113 -21.69 -11.47 -9.90
N TYR A 114 -21.06 -11.67 -8.73
CA TYR A 114 -21.03 -11.06 -7.37
C TYR A 114 -19.57 -10.66 -7.00
N SER A 115 -18.91 -10.77 -5.84
CA SER A 115 -19.08 -11.34 -4.46
C SER A 115 -18.17 -10.58 -3.46
N PHE A 116 -18.19 -10.86 -2.15
CA PHE A 116 -19.03 -10.10 -1.22
C PHE A 116 -18.20 -9.32 -0.17
N PHE A 117 -18.32 -7.99 -0.18
CA PHE A 117 -18.44 -7.13 1.01
C PHE A 117 -19.41 -6.00 0.59
N LYS A 118 -20.44 -5.69 1.38
CA LYS A 118 -21.63 -4.96 0.87
C LYS A 118 -22.05 -3.75 1.71
N VAL A 119 -21.46 -2.59 1.41
CA VAL A 119 -22.09 -1.29 1.72
C VAL A 119 -23.11 -1.00 0.59
N GLN A 120 -24.41 -0.95 0.92
CA GLN A 120 -25.48 -0.95 -0.08
C GLN A 120 -25.91 0.46 -0.52
N THR A 121 -25.05 1.18 -1.24
CA THR A 121 -25.47 2.37 -1.99
C THR A 121 -26.24 1.97 -3.25
N GLN A 122 -27.50 2.39 -3.40
CA GLN A 122 -28.40 1.99 -4.52
C GLN A 122 -28.06 2.65 -5.89
N ASN A 123 -26.83 3.11 -6.11
CA ASN A 123 -26.41 3.75 -7.37
C ASN A 123 -25.53 2.81 -8.19
N GLN A 124 -25.85 2.65 -9.48
CA GLN A 124 -25.10 1.82 -10.43
C GLN A 124 -23.72 2.40 -10.81
N LYS A 125 -23.38 3.59 -10.32
CA LYS A 125 -22.05 4.20 -10.46
C LYS A 125 -21.22 3.85 -9.22
N LYS A 126 -20.04 3.24 -9.41
CA LYS A 126 -19.01 3.14 -8.34
C LYS A 126 -18.79 4.52 -7.73
N SER A 127 -18.77 4.61 -6.40
CA SER A 127 -18.47 5.86 -5.69
C SER A 127 -17.09 6.37 -6.07
N THR A 128 -16.85 7.68 -5.93
CA THR A 128 -15.53 8.28 -6.14
C THR A 128 -14.46 7.53 -5.36
N LEU A 129 -14.67 7.31 -4.05
CA LEU A 129 -13.76 6.55 -3.19
C LEU A 129 -13.47 5.14 -3.72
N GLN A 130 -14.47 4.40 -4.19
CA GLN A 130 -14.25 3.07 -4.78
C GLN A 130 -13.39 3.15 -6.05
N LYS A 131 -13.61 4.17 -6.89
CA LYS A 131 -12.79 4.38 -8.09
C LYS A 131 -11.33 4.72 -7.74
N CYS A 132 -11.07 5.54 -6.70
CA CYS A 132 -9.69 5.78 -6.26
C CYS A 132 -9.02 4.49 -5.76
N ILE A 133 -9.74 3.70 -4.96
CA ILE A 133 -9.25 2.40 -4.45
C ILE A 133 -8.95 1.43 -5.60
N ASP A 134 -9.86 1.32 -6.57
CA ASP A 134 -9.68 0.48 -7.76
C ASP A 134 -8.48 0.91 -8.61
N GLN A 135 -8.23 2.23 -8.73
CA GLN A 135 -7.10 2.80 -9.47
C GLN A 135 -5.78 2.63 -8.69
N PHE A 136 -5.79 2.75 -7.35
CA PHE A 136 -4.63 2.50 -6.49
C PHE A 136 -4.14 1.04 -6.59
N PHE A 137 -5.07 0.07 -6.55
CA PHE A 137 -4.76 -1.36 -6.68
C PHE A 137 -4.68 -1.87 -8.13
N LYS A 138 -4.71 -0.99 -9.13
CA LYS A 138 -4.58 -1.33 -10.54
C LYS A 138 -3.15 -1.75 -10.87
N THR A 139 -2.99 -2.81 -11.67
CA THR A 139 -1.66 -3.20 -12.18
C THR A 139 -1.07 -2.08 -13.03
N GLN A 140 0.08 -1.55 -12.60
CA GLN A 140 0.83 -0.51 -13.31
C GLN A 140 2.03 -1.13 -14.04
N LYS A 141 2.44 -0.53 -15.16
CA LYS A 141 3.79 -0.76 -15.71
C LYS A 141 4.78 0.08 -14.90
N ILE A 142 5.92 -0.52 -14.55
CA ILE A 142 7.01 0.14 -13.83
C ILE A 142 8.35 -0.34 -14.39
N GLU A 143 9.29 0.59 -14.55
CA GLU A 143 10.68 0.31 -14.92
C GLU A 143 11.39 -0.29 -13.70
N LYS A 144 11.74 -1.59 -13.75
CA LYS A 144 12.52 -2.26 -12.70
C LYS A 144 13.44 -3.34 -13.26
N PHE A 145 14.66 -3.41 -12.72
CA PHE A 145 15.64 -4.45 -13.03
C PHE A 145 15.11 -5.87 -12.73
N CYS A 146 15.06 -6.74 -13.74
CA CYS A 146 14.74 -8.14 -13.55
C CYS A 146 16.00 -8.97 -13.27
N THR A 147 16.14 -9.47 -12.04
CA THR A 147 17.30 -10.29 -11.61
C THR A 147 17.55 -11.55 -12.44
N LYS A 148 16.54 -12.12 -13.12
CA LYS A 148 16.70 -13.26 -14.03
C LYS A 148 17.09 -12.87 -15.46
N CYS A 149 16.54 -11.77 -16.01
CA CYS A 149 16.96 -11.27 -17.33
C CYS A 149 18.31 -10.54 -17.29
N LYS A 150 18.67 -9.94 -16.14
CA LYS A 150 19.70 -8.92 -15.98
C LYS A 150 19.51 -7.70 -16.92
N MET A 151 18.25 -7.36 -17.14
CA MET A 151 17.82 -6.21 -17.96
C MET A 151 16.94 -5.32 -17.11
N GLU A 152 17.10 -4.02 -17.30
CA GLU A 152 16.08 -3.02 -16.97
C GLU A 152 15.12 -2.97 -18.16
N THR A 153 13.81 -2.89 -17.89
CA THR A 153 12.79 -2.82 -18.95
C THR A 153 12.17 -1.43 -18.96
N GLU A 154 12.44 -0.70 -20.03
CA GLU A 154 11.59 0.35 -20.59
C GLU A 154 10.17 -0.20 -20.91
#